data_AF-A0A0M7AIK9-F1
#
_entry.id   AF-A0A0M7AIK9-F1
#
_cell.length_a   1.000
_cell.length_b   1.000
_cell.length_c   1.000
_cell.angle_alpha   90.00
_cell.angle_beta   90.00
_cell.angle_gamma   90.00
#
_symmetry.space_group_name_H-M   'P 1'
#
loop_
_entity.id
_entity.type
_entity.pdbx_description
1 polymer ?
#
loop_
_entity_poly.entity_id
_entity_poly.type
_entity_poly.pdbx_seq_one_letter_code
_entity_poly.pdbx_strand_id
1 'polypeptide(L)'
;MEPFSKAQQKLIDVWDAHTASEFAHKNAGEAIATMTDHPVLIHVPVNTGATGKEPLRKFYAEIFIPQMPEDAELELLTRTVGSNRIVDEFILHLTHTVRMDWFAPGIEPTGKRLAVPHVGIIAFEGGLIASEHIYWDQATVLKQMGLLDEDLPVLGSEQGARLLDPAAPANQLIDRL
;
A
#
# COMPACT_ATOMS: atom_id res chain seq x y z
N MET A 1 -15.19 -21.29 -1.57
CA MET A 1 -14.51 -20.44 -2.57
C MET A 1 -13.86 -21.38 -3.56
N GLU A 2 -14.17 -21.27 -4.85
CA GLU A 2 -13.51 -22.12 -5.84
C GLU A 2 -12.01 -21.78 -5.89
N PRO A 3 -11.13 -22.77 -6.09
CA PRO A 3 -9.70 -22.52 -6.19
C PRO A 3 -9.40 -21.66 -7.43
N PHE A 4 -8.39 -20.80 -7.33
CA PHE A 4 -7.91 -20.02 -8.46
C PHE A 4 -7.49 -20.94 -9.62
N SER A 5 -7.78 -20.51 -10.85
CA SER A 5 -7.27 -21.19 -12.04
C SER A 5 -5.73 -21.14 -12.06
N LYS A 6 -5.09 -22.04 -12.81
CA LYS A 6 -3.63 -22.02 -12.99
C LYS A 6 -3.10 -20.70 -13.53
N ALA A 7 -3.88 -19.98 -14.34
CA ALA A 7 -3.49 -18.68 -14.86
C ALA A 7 -3.52 -17.60 -13.78
N GLN A 8 -4.58 -17.58 -12.96
CA GLN A 8 -4.70 -16.67 -11.82
C GLN A 8 -3.62 -16.95 -10.76
N GLN A 9 -3.34 -18.23 -10.46
CA GLN A 9 -2.29 -18.60 -9.52
C GLN A 9 -0.92 -18.05 -9.93
N LYS A 10 -0.58 -18.05 -11.22
CA LYS A 10 0.68 -17.46 -11.70
C LYS A 10 0.77 -15.95 -11.43
N LEU A 11 -0.34 -15.22 -11.56
CA LEU A 11 -0.35 -13.78 -11.25
C LEU A 11 -0.15 -13.56 -9.74
N ILE A 12 -0.79 -14.39 -8.92
CA ILE A 12 -0.64 -14.39 -7.46
C ILE A 12 0.82 -14.65 -7.09
N ASP A 13 1.43 -15.70 -7.65
CA ASP A 13 2.82 -16.08 -7.34
C ASP A 13 3.80 -14.95 -7.68
N VAL A 14 3.60 -14.24 -8.80
CA VAL A 14 4.44 -13.10 -9.21
C VAL A 14 4.23 -11.90 -8.28
N TRP A 15 3.00 -11.64 -7.86
CA TRP A 15 2.69 -10.54 -6.94
C TRP A 15 3.23 -10.80 -5.53
N ASP A 16 3.06 -12.02 -5.02
CA ASP A 16 3.57 -12.41 -3.72
C ASP A 16 5.11 -12.40 -3.71
N ALA A 17 5.76 -12.80 -4.81
CA ALA A 17 7.21 -12.67 -4.96
C ALA A 17 7.67 -11.21 -5.00
N HIS A 18 6.92 -10.32 -5.69
CA HIS A 18 7.22 -8.90 -5.75
C HIS A 18 7.14 -8.25 -4.36
N THR A 19 6.01 -8.44 -3.66
CA THR A 19 5.83 -7.91 -2.29
C THR A 19 6.85 -8.51 -1.31
N ALA A 20 7.18 -9.80 -1.41
CA ALA A 20 8.27 -10.38 -0.61
C ALA A 20 9.61 -9.70 -0.89
N SER A 21 9.89 -9.33 -2.15
CA SER A 21 11.13 -8.64 -2.52
C SER A 21 11.23 -7.26 -1.87
N GLU A 22 10.12 -6.52 -1.80
CA GLU A 22 10.07 -5.17 -1.24
C GLU A 22 10.12 -5.17 0.30
N PHE A 23 9.31 -6.01 0.95
CA PHE A 23 9.08 -5.94 2.40
C PHE A 23 9.94 -6.92 3.19
N ALA A 24 10.10 -8.16 2.70
CA ALA A 24 10.83 -9.20 3.43
C ALA A 24 12.33 -9.23 3.05
N HIS A 25 12.64 -9.26 1.75
CA HIS A 25 14.02 -9.33 1.27
C HIS A 25 14.67 -7.95 1.20
N LYS A 26 13.87 -6.88 1.16
CA LYS A 26 14.32 -5.49 1.01
C LYS A 26 15.29 -5.31 -0.15
N ASN A 27 14.96 -5.91 -1.31
CA ASN A 27 15.80 -5.98 -2.49
C ASN A 27 15.11 -5.36 -3.72
N ALA A 28 15.52 -4.14 -4.06
CA ALA A 28 15.02 -3.42 -5.24
C ALA A 28 15.29 -4.14 -6.57
N GLY A 29 16.39 -4.90 -6.66
CA GLY A 29 16.73 -5.66 -7.87
C GLY A 29 15.77 -6.81 -8.12
N GLU A 30 15.42 -7.55 -7.06
CA GLU A 30 14.43 -8.63 -7.12
C GLU A 30 13.04 -8.10 -7.44
N ALA A 31 12.61 -7.01 -6.79
CA ALA A 31 11.32 -6.37 -7.08
C ALA A 31 11.20 -5.96 -8.56
N ILE A 32 12.23 -5.31 -9.12
CA ILE A 32 12.23 -4.90 -10.53
C ILE A 32 12.27 -6.09 -11.50
N ALA A 33 12.81 -7.24 -11.09
CA ALA A 33 12.87 -8.44 -11.92
C ALA A 33 11.49 -9.07 -12.17
N THR A 34 10.49 -8.79 -11.32
CA THR A 34 9.11 -9.27 -11.50
C THR A 34 8.26 -8.35 -12.39
N MET A 35 8.82 -7.22 -12.86
CA MET A 35 8.11 -6.21 -13.62
C MET A 35 8.45 -6.21 -15.12
N THR A 36 7.55 -5.68 -15.93
CA THR A 36 7.73 -5.49 -17.38
C THR A 36 8.86 -4.50 -17.68
N ASP A 37 9.23 -4.31 -18.96
CA ASP A 37 10.29 -3.35 -19.36
C ASP A 37 9.89 -1.88 -19.17
N HIS A 38 8.59 -1.60 -19.12
CA HIS A 38 8.03 -0.26 -18.92
C HIS A 38 7.04 -0.22 -17.75
N PRO A 39 7.48 -0.55 -16.53
CA PRO A 39 6.59 -0.64 -15.38
C PRO A 39 6.21 0.75 -14.88
N VAL A 40 5.10 0.84 -14.17
CA VAL A 40 4.60 2.09 -13.58
C VAL A 40 4.17 1.82 -12.13
N LEU A 41 4.74 2.54 -11.17
CA LEU A 41 4.23 2.58 -9.80
C LEU A 41 3.68 3.99 -9.53
N ILE A 42 2.45 4.05 -9.01
CA ILE A 42 1.83 5.29 -8.55
C ILE A 42 1.24 5.07 -7.17
N HIS A 43 1.83 5.73 -6.19
CA HIS A 43 1.20 6.01 -4.91
C HIS A 43 0.27 7.22 -5.08
N VAL A 44 -1.01 6.95 -5.35
CA VAL A 44 -1.95 7.95 -5.87
C VAL A 44 -2.12 9.17 -4.97
N PRO A 45 -2.25 9.05 -3.63
CA PRO A 45 -2.60 10.20 -2.79
C PRO A 45 -1.52 11.28 -2.70
N VAL A 46 -0.26 10.92 -2.95
CA VAL A 46 0.89 11.85 -2.90
C VAL A 46 1.71 11.88 -4.20
N ASN A 47 1.26 11.14 -5.22
CA ASN A 47 1.88 11.03 -6.54
C ASN A 47 3.39 10.71 -6.49
N THR A 48 3.78 9.77 -5.63
CA THR A 48 5.14 9.22 -5.60
C THR A 48 5.19 7.90 -6.38
N GLY A 49 6.40 7.45 -6.73
CA GLY A 49 6.62 6.31 -7.62
C GLY A 49 7.41 6.74 -8.86
N ALA A 50 7.35 5.93 -9.91
CA ALA A 50 8.11 6.15 -11.14
C ALA A 50 7.59 5.32 -12.31
N THR A 51 8.00 5.72 -13.52
CA THR A 51 7.75 4.99 -14.77
C THR A 51 9.08 4.54 -15.40
N GLY A 52 9.15 3.28 -15.80
CA GLY A 52 10.35 2.66 -16.38
C GLY A 52 11.20 1.93 -15.34
N LYS A 53 11.93 0.88 -15.77
CA LYS A 53 12.74 0.03 -14.87
C LYS A 53 13.80 0.79 -14.08
N GLU A 54 14.55 1.68 -14.73
CA GLU A 54 15.67 2.38 -14.07
C GLU A 54 15.18 3.42 -13.06
N PRO A 55 14.24 4.32 -13.40
CA PRO A 55 13.67 5.25 -12.42
C PRO A 55 13.00 4.53 -11.24
N LEU A 56 12.29 3.43 -11.49
CA LEU A 56 11.61 2.68 -10.45
C LEU A 56 12.59 1.90 -9.57
N ARG A 57 13.65 1.32 -10.13
CA ARG A 57 14.74 0.71 -9.35
C ARG A 57 15.36 1.73 -8.39
N LYS A 58 15.62 2.94 -8.88
CA LYS A 58 16.15 4.03 -8.06
C LYS A 58 15.18 4.40 -6.94
N PHE A 59 13.90 4.57 -7.27
CA PHE A 59 12.86 4.87 -6.29
C PHE A 59 12.78 3.80 -5.20
N TYR A 60 12.82 2.51 -5.56
CA TYR A 60 12.84 1.43 -4.57
C TYR A 60 14.10 1.43 -3.71
N ALA A 61 15.27 1.58 -4.33
CA ALA A 61 16.55 1.47 -3.64
C ALA A 61 16.87 2.67 -2.72
N GLU A 62 16.37 3.87 -3.06
CA GLU A 62 16.73 5.11 -2.36
C GLU A 62 15.61 5.69 -1.51
N ILE A 63 14.34 5.44 -1.86
CA ILE A 63 13.18 6.04 -1.21
C ILE A 63 12.32 4.97 -0.54
N PHE A 64 11.71 4.06 -1.29
CA PHE A 64 10.66 3.19 -0.73
C PHE A 64 11.20 2.19 0.32
N ILE A 65 12.13 1.31 -0.07
CA ILE A 65 12.58 0.20 0.79
C ILE A 65 13.35 0.69 2.02
N PRO A 66 14.31 1.64 1.92
CA PRO A 66 15.03 2.13 3.09
C PRO A 66 14.16 2.95 4.05
N GLN A 67 13.06 3.52 3.57
CA GLN A 67 12.13 4.33 4.36
C GLN A 67 10.87 3.55 4.76
N MET A 68 10.95 2.22 4.78
CA MET A 68 9.91 1.37 5.35
C MET A 68 10.20 1.15 6.84
N PRO A 69 9.27 1.49 7.75
CA PRO A 69 9.40 1.15 9.16
C PRO A 69 9.66 -0.35 9.37
N GLU A 70 10.43 -0.71 10.40
CA GLU A 70 10.75 -2.11 10.69
C GLU A 70 9.53 -2.95 11.09
N ASP A 71 8.51 -2.30 11.68
CA ASP A 71 7.27 -2.91 12.14
C ASP A 71 6.11 -2.74 11.14
N ALA A 72 6.44 -2.43 9.88
CA ALA A 72 5.48 -2.37 8.80
C ALA A 72 4.92 -3.76 8.48
N GLU A 73 3.60 -3.89 8.51
CA GLU A 73 2.87 -5.13 8.27
C GLU A 73 1.68 -4.86 7.32
N LEU A 74 1.52 -5.74 6.33
CA LEU A 74 0.40 -5.72 5.40
C LEU A 74 -0.63 -6.79 5.82
N GLU A 75 -1.76 -6.36 6.35
CA GLU A 75 -2.89 -7.24 6.67
C GLU A 75 -3.85 -7.31 5.48
N LEU A 76 -3.71 -8.35 4.64
CA LEU A 76 -4.58 -8.57 3.49
C LEU A 76 -6.03 -8.88 3.95
N LEU A 77 -6.99 -8.05 3.52
CA LEU A 77 -8.40 -8.24 3.80
C LEU A 77 -9.08 -9.04 2.68
N THR A 78 -8.94 -8.56 1.44
CA THR A 78 -9.53 -9.21 0.28
C THR A 78 -8.57 -9.17 -0.90
N ARG A 79 -8.64 -10.21 -1.74
CA ARG A 79 -7.90 -10.30 -3.00
C ARG A 79 -8.85 -10.74 -4.11
N THR A 80 -8.96 -9.90 -5.14
CA THR A 80 -9.71 -10.20 -6.36
C THR A 80 -8.74 -10.41 -7.51
N VAL A 81 -8.83 -11.57 -8.18
CA VAL A 81 -7.90 -11.94 -9.26
C VAL A 81 -8.66 -12.10 -10.58
N GLY A 82 -8.42 -11.17 -11.50
CA GLY A 82 -8.91 -11.21 -12.87
C GLY A 82 -8.00 -12.01 -13.80
N SER A 83 -8.17 -11.81 -15.11
CA SER A 83 -7.33 -12.45 -16.13
C SER A 83 -5.93 -11.82 -16.26
N ASN A 84 -5.80 -10.55 -15.91
CA ASN A 84 -4.56 -9.77 -16.02
C ASN A 84 -4.42 -8.69 -14.93
N ARG A 85 -5.18 -8.81 -13.84
CA ARG A 85 -5.21 -7.80 -12.78
C ARG A 85 -5.46 -8.45 -11.44
N ILE A 86 -4.76 -7.97 -10.42
CA ILE A 86 -5.04 -8.24 -9.01
C ILE A 86 -5.53 -6.94 -8.37
N VAL A 87 -6.56 -7.03 -7.55
CA VAL A 87 -6.98 -5.96 -6.66
C VAL A 87 -6.89 -6.49 -5.24
N ASP A 88 -5.97 -5.94 -4.46
CA ASP A 88 -5.81 -6.24 -3.05
C ASP A 88 -6.33 -5.08 -2.22
N GLU A 89 -7.17 -5.40 -1.24
CA GLU A 89 -7.55 -4.51 -0.16
C GLU A 89 -6.82 -4.98 1.09
N PHE A 90 -6.09 -4.09 1.75
CA PHE A 90 -5.29 -4.44 2.92
C PHE A 90 -5.18 -3.26 3.89
N ILE A 91 -4.82 -3.54 5.13
CA ILE A 91 -4.45 -2.50 6.10
C ILE A 91 -2.93 -2.52 6.25
N LEU A 92 -2.31 -1.35 6.04
CA LEU A 92 -0.92 -1.15 6.38
C LEU A 92 -0.85 -0.70 7.84
N HIS A 93 -0.21 -1.52 8.67
CA HIS A 93 0.08 -1.20 10.05
C HIS A 93 1.55 -0.87 10.21
N LEU A 94 1.89 0.27 10.81
CA LEU A 94 3.29 0.66 11.03
C LEU A 94 3.40 1.69 12.14
N THR A 95 4.58 1.85 12.73
CA THR A 95 4.92 3.02 13.54
C THR A 95 5.75 3.98 12.71
N HIS A 96 5.39 5.26 12.68
CA HIS A 96 6.11 6.28 11.92
C HIS A 96 7.45 6.66 12.60
N THR A 97 8.42 5.75 12.52
CA THR A 97 9.75 5.82 13.17
C THR A 97 10.85 6.35 12.24
N VAL A 98 10.61 6.35 10.92
CA VAL A 98 11.50 6.86 9.89
C VAL A 98 10.72 7.83 9.01
N ARG A 99 11.43 8.75 8.34
CA ARG A 99 10.81 9.61 7.33
C ARG A 99 10.38 8.76 6.15
N MET A 100 9.12 8.88 5.73
CA MET A 100 8.52 8.06 4.66
C MET A 100 8.10 8.93 3.47
N ASP A 101 9.05 9.40 2.68
CA ASP A 101 8.77 10.29 1.54
C ASP A 101 7.89 9.66 0.46
N TRP A 102 7.79 8.34 0.41
CA TRP A 102 6.84 7.66 -0.46
C TRP A 102 5.38 7.77 0.02
N PHE A 103 5.14 7.98 1.32
CA PHE A 103 3.83 7.94 1.98
C PHE A 103 3.36 9.32 2.46
N ALA A 104 4.25 10.07 3.12
CA ALA A 104 4.03 11.41 3.63
C ALA A 104 5.29 12.28 3.38
N PRO A 105 5.49 12.77 2.15
CA PRO A 105 6.68 13.55 1.76
C PRO A 105 7.01 14.69 2.71
N GLY A 106 8.25 14.73 3.20
CA GLY A 106 8.76 15.82 4.04
C GLY A 106 8.34 15.80 5.51
N ILE A 107 7.55 14.81 5.95
CA ILE A 107 7.16 14.69 7.35
C ILE A 107 8.21 13.88 8.12
N GLU A 108 8.72 14.46 9.20
CA GLU A 108 9.66 13.79 10.10
C GLU A 108 8.96 12.74 10.99
N PRO A 109 9.69 11.72 11.49
CA PRO A 109 9.12 10.67 12.34
C PRO A 109 8.30 11.22 13.50
N THR A 110 7.02 10.86 13.55
CA THR A 110 6.09 11.31 14.61
C THR A 110 5.99 10.32 15.77
N GLY A 111 6.51 9.09 15.59
CA GLY A 111 6.41 8.01 16.57
C GLY A 111 4.99 7.47 16.78
N LYS A 112 4.02 7.89 15.95
CA LYS A 112 2.63 7.43 16.03
C LYS A 112 2.48 6.10 15.33
N ARG A 113 1.69 5.19 15.93
CA ARG A 113 1.23 3.97 15.27
C ARG A 113 0.09 4.34 14.32
N LEU A 114 0.18 3.83 13.09
CA LEU A 114 -0.79 4.02 12.04
C LEU A 114 -1.41 2.67 11.66
N ALA A 115 -2.70 2.69 11.34
CA ALA A 115 -3.43 1.58 10.72
C ALA A 115 -4.27 2.19 9.58
N VAL A 116 -3.80 2.04 8.35
CA VAL A 116 -4.33 2.77 7.19
C VAL A 116 -4.81 1.78 6.13
N PRO A 117 -6.10 1.78 5.77
CA PRO A 117 -6.61 1.00 4.67
C PRO A 117 -6.02 1.42 3.33
N HIS A 118 -5.68 0.44 2.50
CA HIS A 118 -5.11 0.61 1.18
C HIS A 118 -5.86 -0.27 0.16
N VAL A 119 -5.84 0.20 -1.09
CA VAL A 119 -6.22 -0.61 -2.26
C VAL A 119 -5.05 -0.60 -3.24
N GLY A 120 -4.49 -1.79 -3.51
CA GLY A 120 -3.50 -2.00 -4.56
C GLY A 120 -4.15 -2.57 -5.81
N ILE A 121 -4.01 -1.86 -6.93
CA ILE A 121 -4.49 -2.32 -8.24
C ILE A 121 -3.29 -2.65 -9.12
N ILE A 122 -3.04 -3.95 -9.32
CA ILE A 122 -1.84 -4.47 -9.95
C ILE A 122 -2.20 -5.02 -11.32
N ALA A 123 -1.69 -4.41 -12.39
CA ALA A 123 -1.90 -4.87 -13.76
C ALA A 123 -0.73 -5.72 -14.24
N PHE A 124 -1.03 -6.74 -15.04
CA PHE A 124 -0.04 -7.67 -15.58
C PHE A 124 -0.05 -7.67 -17.10
N GLU A 125 1.14 -7.84 -17.69
CA GLU A 125 1.36 -8.06 -19.11
C GLU A 125 2.44 -9.14 -19.29
N GLY A 126 2.17 -10.14 -20.13
CA GLY A 126 3.12 -11.23 -20.36
C GLY A 126 3.48 -12.05 -19.11
N GLY A 127 2.66 -11.98 -18.05
CA GLY A 127 2.93 -12.62 -16.76
C GLY A 127 3.86 -11.83 -15.82
N LEU A 128 4.20 -10.59 -16.17
CA LEU A 128 4.97 -9.66 -15.33
C LEU A 128 4.10 -8.47 -14.91
N ILE A 129 4.51 -7.76 -13.85
CA ILE A 129 3.80 -6.59 -13.35
C ILE A 129 4.05 -5.40 -14.30
N ALA A 130 2.98 -4.90 -14.91
CA ALA A 130 3.01 -3.75 -15.79
C ALA A 130 2.75 -2.45 -15.03
N SER A 131 1.86 -2.47 -14.05
CA SER A 131 1.62 -1.28 -13.22
C SER A 131 1.08 -1.61 -11.84
N GLU A 132 1.33 -0.72 -10.90
CA GLU A 132 0.81 -0.73 -9.55
C GLU A 132 0.22 0.65 -9.25
N HIS A 133 -1.08 0.70 -8.99
CA HIS A 133 -1.73 1.91 -8.51
C HIS A 133 -2.20 1.67 -7.08
N ILE A 134 -1.62 2.39 -6.13
CA ILE A 134 -1.87 2.21 -4.71
C ILE A 134 -2.65 3.42 -4.19
N TYR A 135 -3.82 3.15 -3.62
CA TYR A 135 -4.72 4.14 -3.07
C TYR A 135 -4.79 3.99 -1.55
N TRP A 136 -4.91 5.12 -0.87
CA TRP A 136 -5.28 5.22 0.55
C TRP A 136 -5.91 6.60 0.79
N ASP A 137 -6.45 6.81 1.98
CA ASP A 137 -6.94 8.13 2.39
C ASP A 137 -5.83 8.92 3.08
N GLN A 138 -5.31 9.97 2.42
CA GLN A 138 -4.23 10.78 2.99
C GLN A 138 -4.69 11.61 4.21
N ALA A 139 -5.98 11.93 4.32
CA ALA A 139 -6.49 12.65 5.48
C ALA A 139 -6.42 11.77 6.74
N THR A 140 -6.75 10.47 6.65
CA THR A 140 -6.54 9.58 7.80
C THR A 140 -5.06 9.45 8.17
N VAL A 141 -4.13 9.45 7.20
CA VAL A 141 -2.69 9.39 7.47
C VAL A 141 -2.26 10.59 8.31
N LEU A 142 -2.56 11.79 7.83
CA LEU A 142 -2.17 13.03 8.51
C LEU A 142 -2.86 13.16 9.87
N LYS A 143 -4.14 12.74 10.00
CA LYS A 143 -4.84 12.72 11.29
C LYS A 143 -4.18 11.78 12.30
N GLN A 144 -3.89 10.53 11.91
CA GLN A 144 -3.23 9.56 12.78
C GLN A 144 -1.79 9.98 13.14
N MET A 145 -1.11 10.72 12.26
CA MET A 145 0.18 11.35 12.54
C MET A 145 0.10 12.56 13.48
N GLY A 146 -1.10 13.06 13.80
CA GLY A 146 -1.31 14.24 14.64
C GLY A 146 -1.09 15.57 13.94
N LEU A 147 -1.26 15.60 12.61
CA LEU A 147 -1.00 16.76 11.75
C LEU A 147 -2.27 17.44 11.21
N LEU A 148 -3.44 16.87 11.48
CA LEU A 148 -4.74 17.47 11.19
C LEU A 148 -5.51 17.78 12.47
N ASP A 149 -6.28 18.86 12.43
CA ASP A 149 -7.17 19.26 13.52
C ASP A 149 -8.24 18.19 13.78
N GLU A 150 -8.59 18.00 15.06
CA GLU A 150 -9.52 16.95 15.49
C GLU A 150 -10.96 17.19 15.01
N ASP A 151 -11.32 18.46 14.74
CA ASP A 151 -12.66 18.92 14.38
C ASP A 151 -13.03 18.66 12.90
N LEU A 152 -12.06 18.27 12.07
CA LEU A 152 -12.35 17.90 10.69
C LEU A 152 -13.13 16.58 10.62
N PRO A 153 -14.05 16.42 9.65
CA PRO A 153 -14.86 15.21 9.47
C PRO A 153 -14.05 14.07 8.83
N VAL A 154 -12.96 13.69 9.48
CA VAL A 154 -11.98 12.69 9.06
C VAL A 154 -11.84 11.68 10.19
N LEU A 155 -11.90 10.39 9.88
CA LEU A 155 -11.60 9.32 10.82
C LEU A 155 -10.11 8.99 10.79
N GLY A 156 -9.60 8.44 11.89
CA GLY A 156 -8.25 7.89 11.98
C GLY A 156 -8.29 6.38 11.79
N SER A 157 -7.73 5.65 12.76
CA SER A 157 -7.67 4.18 12.75
C SER A 157 -9.05 3.50 12.76
N GLU A 158 -10.11 4.25 13.07
CA GLU A 158 -11.49 3.76 13.02
C GLU A 158 -11.89 3.28 11.62
N GLN A 159 -11.30 3.82 10.54
CA GLN A 159 -11.54 3.32 9.18
C GLN A 159 -11.12 1.85 9.05
N GLY A 160 -9.92 1.50 9.52
CA GLY A 160 -9.42 0.13 9.52
C GLY A 160 -10.20 -0.79 10.46
N ALA A 161 -10.53 -0.30 11.66
CA ALA A 161 -11.32 -1.07 12.63
C ALA A 161 -12.68 -1.50 12.06
N ARG A 162 -13.35 -0.63 11.29
CA ARG A 162 -14.65 -0.93 10.70
C ARG A 162 -14.60 -1.92 9.52
N LEU A 163 -13.46 -2.01 8.84
CA LEU A 163 -13.21 -3.01 7.80
C LEU A 163 -12.95 -4.41 8.40
N LEU A 164 -12.23 -4.46 9.54
CA LEU A 164 -11.95 -5.70 10.25
C LEU A 164 -13.16 -6.28 10.97
N ASP A 165 -13.98 -5.41 11.57
CA ASP A 165 -15.17 -5.80 12.32
C ASP A 165 -16.42 -5.08 11.80
N PRO A 166 -17.34 -5.82 11.13
CA PRO A 166 -18.63 -5.31 10.73
C PRO A 166 -19.50 -4.73 11.85
N ALA A 167 -19.21 -5.07 13.12
CA ALA A 167 -19.91 -4.58 14.31
C ALA A 167 -19.25 -3.35 14.96
N ALA A 168 -18.07 -2.92 14.51
CA ALA A 168 -17.43 -1.71 15.03
C ALA A 168 -18.33 -0.46 14.80
N PRO A 169 -18.20 0.58 15.64
CA PRO A 169 -19.04 1.76 15.55
C PRO A 169 -19.09 2.36 14.14
N ALA A 170 -20.29 2.64 13.65
CA ALA A 170 -20.53 3.39 12.42
C ALA A 170 -21.08 4.78 12.75
N ASN A 171 -21.11 5.68 11.77
CA ASN A 171 -21.79 6.98 11.85
C ASN A 171 -21.26 7.97 12.91
N GLN A 172 -20.12 7.69 13.56
CA GLN A 172 -19.56 8.54 14.62
C GLN A 172 -19.40 10.01 14.24
N LEU A 173 -19.12 10.34 12.98
CA LEU A 173 -19.03 11.73 12.50
C LEU A 173 -20.41 12.36 12.25
N ILE A 174 -21.42 11.56 11.88
CA ILE A 174 -22.80 12.02 11.70
C ILE A 174 -23.44 12.28 13.07
N ASP A 175 -23.20 11.40 14.04
CA ASP A 175 -23.76 11.49 15.39
C ASP A 175 -23.21 12.66 16.22
N ARG A 176 -22.18 13.37 15.72
CA ARG A 176 -21.60 14.58 16.32
C ARG A 176 -22.24 15.88 15.84
N LEU A 177 -23.07 15.83 14.79
CA LEU A 177 -23.79 16.99 14.26
C LEU A 177 -24.91 17.43 15.22
#